data_AF-C7NYX1-F1
#
_entry.id   AF-C7NYX1-F1
#
_cell.length_a   1.000
_cell.length_b   1.000
_cell.length_c   1.000
_cell.angle_alpha   90.00
_cell.angle_beta   90.00
_cell.angle_gamma   90.00
#
_symmetry.space_group_name_H-M   'P 1'
#
loop_
_entity.id
_entity.type
_entity.pdbx_description
1 polymer ?
#
loop_
_entity_poly.entity_id
_entity_poly.type
_entity_poly.pdbx_seq_one_letter_code
_entity_poly.pdbx_strand_id
1 'polypeptide(L)'
;MELADLLRETLYEESQDVWENEWTPTSVRQFGVRLHTAGLSIRETVAILELLGVDRSHGAVWNWVHTLSEAQSEPPTAAPSRVAVDEKQIEVDGEKQ
;
A
#
# COMPACT_ATOMS: atom_id res chain seq x y z
N MET A 1 -18.77 -15.50 3.71
CA MET A 1 -18.32 -14.36 2.90
C MET A 1 -16.82 -14.30 3.03
N GLU A 2 -16.08 -14.41 1.94
CA GLU A 2 -14.63 -14.33 2.00
C GLU A 2 -14.20 -12.87 2.23
N LEU A 3 -13.05 -12.67 2.86
CA LEU A 3 -12.50 -11.33 3.09
C LEU A 3 -12.40 -10.53 1.79
N ALA A 4 -12.01 -11.18 0.69
CA ALA A 4 -11.86 -10.54 -0.61
C ALA A 4 -13.19 -9.97 -1.13
N ASP A 5 -14.31 -10.66 -0.92
CA ASP A 5 -15.64 -10.21 -1.33
C ASP A 5 -16.07 -9.00 -0.51
N LEU A 6 -15.93 -9.08 0.82
CA LEU A 6 -16.25 -7.97 1.72
C LEU A 6 -15.41 -6.73 1.40
N LEU A 7 -14.12 -6.90 1.15
CA LEU A 7 -13.23 -5.79 0.82
C LEU A 7 -13.53 -5.21 -0.56
N ARG A 8 -13.97 -6.03 -1.53
CA ARG A 8 -14.41 -5.52 -2.83
C ARG A 8 -15.67 -4.67 -2.72
N GLU A 9 -16.60 -5.04 -1.83
CA GLU A 9 -17.83 -4.26 -1.60
C GLU A 9 -17.58 -2.97 -0.81
N THR A 10 -16.57 -2.95 0.06
CA THR A 10 -16.33 -1.83 0.99
C THR A 10 -15.22 -0.88 0.54
N LEU A 11 -14.25 -1.35 -0.24
CA LEU A 11 -13.19 -0.53 -0.81
C LEU A 11 -13.53 -0.21 -2.26
N TYR A 12 -13.65 1.08 -2.58
CA TYR A 12 -13.77 1.52 -3.96
C TYR A 12 -12.48 1.16 -4.72
N GLU A 13 -12.55 0.18 -5.63
CA GLU A 13 -11.44 -0.25 -6.48
C GLU A 13 -11.34 0.68 -7.71
N GLU A 14 -10.73 1.86 -7.56
CA GLU A 14 -10.09 2.50 -8.72
C GLU A 14 -8.77 1.76 -9.01
N SER A 15 -8.85 0.49 -9.42
CA SER A 15 -7.66 -0.30 -9.67
C SER A 15 -7.08 0.04 -11.05
N GLN A 16 -6.02 0.86 -11.06
CA GLN A 16 -4.91 0.56 -11.96
C GLN A 16 -4.36 -0.80 -11.50
N ASP A 17 -4.40 -1.83 -12.35
CA ASP A 17 -3.89 -3.16 -11.98
C ASP A 17 -2.35 -3.13 -12.00
N VAL A 18 -1.76 -2.54 -10.97
CA VAL A 18 -0.29 -2.35 -10.87
C VAL A 18 0.41 -3.66 -10.47
N TRP A 19 -0.32 -4.60 -9.87
CA TRP A 19 0.23 -5.85 -9.33
C TRP A 19 -0.04 -7.02 -10.28
N GLU A 20 0.52 -6.93 -11.47
CA GLU A 20 0.47 -7.99 -12.49
C GLU A 20 1.01 -9.33 -11.95
N ASN A 21 0.34 -10.44 -12.28
CA ASN A 21 0.72 -11.83 -11.94
C ASN A 21 0.71 -12.23 -10.45
N GLU A 22 0.16 -11.39 -9.57
CA GLU A 22 0.05 -11.70 -8.15
C GLU A 22 -1.30 -12.38 -7.85
N TRP A 23 -1.25 -13.53 -7.17
CA TRP A 23 -2.39 -14.43 -6.98
C TRP A 23 -3.36 -13.96 -5.89
N THR A 24 -2.92 -13.03 -5.05
CA THR A 24 -3.74 -12.45 -3.99
C THR A 24 -4.77 -11.49 -4.59
N PRO A 25 -6.06 -11.55 -4.20
CA PRO A 25 -7.07 -10.62 -4.72
C PRO A 25 -6.67 -9.14 -4.55
N THR A 26 -6.98 -8.29 -5.54
CA THR A 26 -6.69 -6.84 -5.53
C THR A 26 -7.21 -6.14 -4.27
N SER A 27 -8.46 -6.39 -3.88
CA SER A 27 -9.05 -5.85 -2.66
C SER A 27 -8.24 -6.15 -1.40
N VAL A 28 -7.68 -7.35 -1.28
CA VAL A 28 -6.83 -7.76 -0.14
C VAL A 28 -5.46 -7.07 -0.18
N ARG A 29 -4.85 -6.95 -1.37
CA ARG A 29 -3.58 -6.22 -1.55
C ARG A 29 -3.72 -4.74 -1.20
N GLN A 30 -4.76 -4.10 -1.72
CA GLN A 30 -5.09 -2.71 -1.39
C GLN A 30 -5.34 -2.53 0.10
N PHE A 31 -6.03 -3.48 0.74
CA PHE A 31 -6.23 -3.44 2.18
C PHE A 31 -4.91 -3.54 2.95
N GLY A 32 -4.00 -4.45 2.56
CA GLY A 32 -2.66 -4.55 3.14
C GLY A 32 -1.87 -3.24 3.00
N VAL A 33 -1.91 -2.59 1.84
CA VAL A 33 -1.27 -1.30 1.64
C VAL A 33 -1.93 -0.20 2.49
N ARG A 34 -3.28 -0.16 2.57
CA ARG A 34 -4.00 0.81 3.41
C ARG A 34 -3.61 0.68 4.88
N LEU A 35 -3.48 -0.54 5.41
CA LEU A 35 -2.99 -0.78 6.77
C LEU A 35 -1.60 -0.17 6.99
N HIS A 36 -0.66 -0.39 6.06
CA HIS A 36 0.67 0.19 6.16
C HIS A 36 0.63 1.73 6.10
N THR A 37 -0.15 2.30 5.18
CA THR A 37 -0.30 3.77 5.06
C THR A 37 -0.96 4.40 6.29
N ALA A 38 -1.76 3.63 7.05
CA ALA A 38 -2.34 4.07 8.31
C ALA A 38 -1.34 4.06 9.49
N GLY A 39 -0.08 3.67 9.24
CA GLY A 39 1.02 3.73 10.20
C GLY A 39 1.47 2.39 10.77
N LEU A 40 0.88 1.27 10.31
CA LEU A 40 1.33 -0.05 10.74
C LEU A 40 2.64 -0.43 10.06
N SER A 41 3.54 -1.08 10.78
CA SER A 41 4.69 -1.74 10.16
C SER A 41 4.25 -2.89 9.26
N ILE A 42 5.11 -3.27 8.30
CA ILE A 42 4.82 -4.41 7.41
C ILE A 42 4.57 -5.70 8.21
N ARG A 43 5.27 -5.90 9.34
CA ARG A 43 5.06 -7.06 10.23
C ARG A 43 3.69 -7.04 10.89
N GLU A 44 3.23 -5.88 11.35
CA GLU A 44 1.88 -5.73 11.90
C GLU A 44 0.81 -5.94 10.83
N THR A 45 1.03 -5.45 9.60
CA THR A 45 0.15 -5.72 8.47
C THR A 45 0.05 -7.21 8.19
N VAL A 46 1.17 -7.95 8.16
CA VAL A 46 1.17 -9.41 8.01
C VAL A 46 0.36 -10.08 9.14
N ALA A 47 0.58 -9.69 10.39
CA ALA A 47 -0.13 -10.26 11.53
C ALA A 47 -1.65 -10.03 11.46
N ILE A 48 -2.09 -8.86 10.99
CA ILE A 48 -3.52 -8.58 10.78
C ILE A 48 -4.09 -9.41 9.63
N LEU A 49 -3.36 -9.53 8.51
CA LEU A 49 -3.79 -10.38 7.40
C LEU A 49 -3.94 -11.84 7.83
N GLU A 50 -2.99 -12.36 8.61
CA GLU A 50 -3.05 -13.70 9.18
C GLU A 50 -4.27 -13.87 10.10
N LEU A 51 -4.55 -12.89 10.97
CA LEU A 51 -5.75 -12.89 11.82
C LEU A 51 -7.06 -12.92 11.02
N LEU A 52 -7.05 -12.35 9.82
CA LEU A 52 -8.19 -12.35 8.89
C LEU A 52 -8.19 -13.56 7.94
N GLY A 53 -7.31 -14.54 8.15
CA GLY A 53 -7.24 -15.78 7.36
C GLY A 53 -6.46 -15.67 6.06
N VAL A 54 -5.65 -14.61 5.88
CA VAL A 54 -4.79 -14.39 4.72
C VAL A 54 -3.33 -14.61 5.11
N ASP A 55 -2.80 -15.79 4.82
CA ASP A 55 -1.39 -16.10 5.05
C ASP A 55 -0.52 -15.54 3.93
N ARG A 56 0.34 -14.56 4.26
CA ARG A 56 1.28 -13.93 3.33
C ARG A 56 2.58 -13.57 4.03
N SER A 57 3.66 -13.67 3.27
CA SER A 57 4.98 -13.31 3.76
C SER A 57 5.16 -11.80 3.89
N HIS A 58 6.05 -11.40 4.79
CA HIS A 58 6.54 -10.01 4.88
C HIS A 58 7.02 -9.48 3.52
N GLY A 59 7.72 -10.31 2.75
CA GLY A 59 8.20 -9.93 1.41
C GLY A 59 7.07 -9.66 0.42
N ALA A 60 5.99 -10.44 0.46
CA ALA A 60 4.82 -10.21 -0.39
C ALA A 60 4.14 -8.87 -0.07
N VAL A 61 3.89 -8.60 1.22
CA VAL A 61 3.28 -7.33 1.66
C VAL A 61 4.19 -6.15 1.34
N TRP A 62 5.50 -6.30 1.55
CA TRP A 62 6.49 -5.27 1.19
C TRP A 62 6.46 -4.97 -0.31
N ASN A 63 6.40 -6.02 -1.15
CA ASN A 63 6.30 -5.87 -2.60
C ASN A 63 5.04 -5.10 -3.00
N TRP A 64 3.89 -5.40 -2.39
CA TRP A 64 2.65 -4.69 -2.71
C TRP A 64 2.74 -3.19 -2.43
N VAL A 65 3.28 -2.83 -1.25
CA VAL A 65 3.51 -1.44 -0.85
C VAL A 65 4.46 -0.74 -1.83
N HIS A 66 5.56 -1.39 -2.18
CA HIS A 66 6.58 -0.80 -3.04
C HIS A 66 6.06 -0.59 -4.47
N THR A 67 5.46 -1.62 -5.08
CA THR A 67 4.88 -1.56 -6.43
C THR A 67 3.84 -0.44 -6.56
N LEU A 68 2.98 -0.24 -5.54
CA LEU A 68 2.00 0.86 -5.58
C LEU A 68 2.66 2.23 -5.42
N SER A 69 3.73 2.33 -4.62
CA SER A 69 4.49 3.57 -4.47
C SER A 69 5.14 4.00 -5.78
N GLU A 70 5.66 3.06 -6.56
CA GLU A 70 6.31 3.34 -7.84
C GLU A 70 5.31 3.76 -8.94
N ALA A 71 4.05 3.34 -8.84
CA ALA A 71 3.02 3.65 -9.83
C ALA A 71 2.30 4.99 -9.60
N GLN A 72 2.64 5.75 -8.55
CA GLN A 72 2.02 7.05 -8.33
C GLN A 72 2.33 8.01 -9.48
N SER A 73 1.27 8.57 -10.08
CA SER A 73 1.40 9.57 -11.15
C SER A 73 1.97 10.87 -10.62
N GLU A 74 2.62 11.64 -11.51
CA GLU A 74 3.10 12.98 -11.17
C GLU A 74 1.94 13.85 -10.63
N PRO A 75 2.21 14.68 -9.60
CA PRO A 75 1.18 15.54 -9.04
C PRO A 75 0.64 16.50 -10.11
N PRO A 76 -0.67 16.78 -10.11
CA PRO A 76 -1.27 17.66 -11.10
C PRO A 76 -0.66 19.06 -11.02
N THR A 77 -0.34 19.66 -12.19
CA THR A 77 0.11 21.05 -12.26
C THR A 77 -1.07 21.98 -11.99
N ALA A 78 -1.05 22.69 -10.86
CA ALA A 78 -2.03 23.73 -10.56
C ALA A 78 -1.78 25.01 -11.38
N ALA A 79 -2.85 25.72 -11.74
CA ALA A 79 -2.79 27.06 -12.36
C ALA A 79 -3.54 28.09 -11.48
N PRO A 80 -2.89 29.17 -11.00
CA PRO A 80 -1.46 29.45 -11.10
C PRO A 80 -0.63 28.45 -10.28
N SER A 81 0.58 28.16 -10.74
CA SER A 81 1.47 27.19 -10.09
C SER A 81 2.01 27.76 -8.77
N ARG A 82 1.32 27.46 -7.67
CA ARG A 82 1.72 27.77 -6.29
C ARG A 82 1.94 26.45 -5.56
N VAL A 83 3.09 26.32 -4.89
CA VAL A 83 3.47 25.14 -4.10
C VAL A 83 3.70 25.59 -2.66
N ALA A 84 3.03 24.95 -1.70
CA ALA A 84 3.35 25.08 -0.29
C ALA A 84 4.44 24.05 0.05
N VAL A 85 5.46 24.48 0.81
CA VAL A 85 6.55 23.61 1.26
C VAL A 85 6.45 23.50 2.78
N ASP A 86 6.44 22.26 3.27
CA ASP A 86 6.51 21.92 4.69
C ASP A 86 7.79 21.11 4.93
N GLU A 87 8.46 21.36 6.05
CA GLU A 87 9.69 20.65 6.41
C GLU A 87 9.37 19.56 7.43
N LYS A 88 9.62 18.30 7.07
CA LYS A 88 9.48 17.16 7.96
C LYS A 88 10.83 16.46 8.14
N GLN A 89 11.31 16.38 9.36
CA GLN A 89 12.52 15.65 9.71
C GLN A 89 12.19 14.17 9.97
N ILE A 90 12.95 13.26 9.35
CA ILE A 90 12.89 11.82 9.58
C ILE A 90 14.31 11.26 9.74
N GLU A 91 14.46 10.18 10.50
CA GLU A 91 15.71 9.42 10.57
C GLU A 91 15.59 8.24 9.61
N VAL A 92 16.55 8.11 8.71
CA VAL A 92 16.68 6.98 7.79
C VAL A 92 18.02 6.35 8.07
N ASP A 93 18.03 5.06 8.38
CA ASP A 93 19.27 4.29 8.44
C ASP A 93 19.90 4.34 7.03
N GLY A 94 21.00 5.08 6.90
CA GLY A 94 21.75 5.16 5.65
C GLY A 94 22.39 3.82 5.28
N GLU A 95 22.71 3.64 4.00
CA GLU A 95 23.52 2.51 3.56
C GLU A 95 24.92 2.58 4.19
N LYS A 96 25.34 1.52 4.90
CA LYS A 96 26.77 1.33 5.18
C LYS A 96 27.45 0.97 3.86
N GLN A 97 28.16 1.92 3.27
CA GLN A 97 29.12 1.66 2.20
C GLN A 97 30.25 0.75 2.67
#